data_AF-A0A9D9Q086-F1
#
_entry.id   AF-A0A9D9Q086-F1
#
_cell.length_a   1.000
_cell.length_b   1.000
_cell.length_c   1.000
_cell.angle_alpha   90.00
_cell.angle_beta   90.00
_cell.angle_gamma   90.00
#
_symmetry.space_group_name_H-M   'P 1'
#
loop_
_entity.id
_entity.type
_entity.pdbx_description
1 polymer ?
#
loop_
_entity_poly.entity_id
_entity_poly.type
_entity_poly.pdbx_seq_one_letter_code
_entity_poly.pdbx_strand_id
1 'polypeptide(L)'
;MEPQDLDDIPQVTNEEAIAEVRRWLDVEKVDPDRIFTQMGDQVIRYGDLVARLEQDTLDGKLLRYAISRGRIMKTERSRALQHLLQIALPPAAEGKQPAEPASSDGTTPAA
;
A
#
# COMPACT_ATOMS: atom_id res chain seq x y z
N MET A 1 -8.36 30.28 -0.74
CA MET A 1 -7.33 29.27 -1.04
C MET A 1 -7.87 28.50 -2.23
N GLU A 2 -7.38 28.82 -3.43
CA GLU A 2 -7.78 28.14 -4.67
C GLU A 2 -7.17 26.72 -4.67
N PRO A 3 -7.87 25.68 -5.12
CA PRO A 3 -7.44 24.30 -4.98
C PRO A 3 -6.41 23.87 -6.05
N GLN A 4 -5.38 24.69 -6.27
CA GLN A 4 -4.32 24.40 -7.26
C GLN A 4 -3.41 23.24 -6.84
N ASP A 5 -3.40 22.86 -5.54
CA ASP A 5 -2.63 21.71 -5.03
C ASP A 5 -3.29 20.34 -5.29
N LEU A 6 -4.50 20.29 -5.85
CA LEU A 6 -5.18 19.02 -6.16
C LEU A 6 -4.62 18.35 -7.42
N ASP A 7 -4.07 19.12 -8.37
CA ASP A 7 -3.69 18.63 -9.69
C ASP A 7 -2.27 18.04 -9.77
N ASP A 8 -1.40 18.30 -8.78
CA ASP A 8 -0.03 17.77 -8.76
C ASP A 8 0.06 16.30 -8.31
N ILE A 9 -1.00 15.77 -7.70
CA ILE A 9 -1.05 14.37 -7.28
C ILE A 9 -1.72 13.55 -8.37
N PRO A 10 -1.09 12.46 -8.85
CA PRO A 10 -1.73 11.52 -9.76
C PRO A 10 -3.04 11.03 -9.14
N GLN A 11 -4.15 11.53 -9.66
CA GLN A 11 -5.47 11.18 -9.15
C GLN A 11 -5.90 9.84 -9.71
N VAL A 12 -6.45 8.99 -8.84
CA VAL A 12 -7.14 7.77 -9.30
C VAL A 12 -8.34 8.14 -10.17
N THR A 13 -8.74 7.24 -11.07
CA THR A 13 -9.97 7.47 -11.84
C THR A 13 -11.19 7.46 -10.92
N ASN A 14 -12.32 7.94 -11.44
CA ASN A 14 -13.55 7.94 -10.67
C ASN A 14 -14.00 6.49 -10.34
N GLU A 15 -13.88 5.57 -11.30
CA GLU A 15 -14.20 4.16 -11.11
C GLU A 15 -13.31 3.52 -10.04
N GLU A 16 -12.02 3.85 -10.02
CA GLU A 16 -11.09 3.38 -9.00
C GLU A 16 -11.44 3.89 -7.62
N ALA A 17 -11.81 5.17 -7.50
CA ALA A 17 -12.25 5.76 -6.24
C ALA A 17 -13.53 5.07 -5.73
N ILE A 18 -14.51 4.85 -6.61
CA ILE A 18 -15.76 4.15 -6.28
C ILE A 18 -15.47 2.72 -5.82
N ALA A 19 -14.60 1.99 -6.53
CA ALA A 19 -14.22 0.63 -6.15
C ALA A 19 -13.54 0.59 -4.78
N GLU A 20 -12.68 1.57 -4.47
CA GLU A 20 -12.03 1.70 -3.18
C GLU A 20 -13.03 1.94 -2.05
N VAL A 21 -13.96 2.88 -2.23
CA VAL A 21 -15.02 3.17 -1.24
C VAL A 21 -15.89 1.94 -1.01
N ARG A 22 -16.35 1.27 -2.07
CA ARG A 22 -17.14 0.04 -1.96
C ARG A 22 -16.41 -1.04 -1.19
N ARG A 23 -15.12 -1.27 -1.49
CA ARG A 23 -14.29 -2.24 -0.76
C ARG A 23 -14.16 -1.87 0.71
N TRP A 24 -13.95 -0.59 1.02
CA TRP A 24 -13.81 -0.13 2.40
C TRP A 24 -15.10 -0.32 3.21
N LEU A 25 -16.25 0.09 2.65
CA LEU A 25 -17.55 -0.10 3.29
C LEU A 25 -17.86 -1.58 3.53
N ASP A 26 -17.49 -2.46 2.58
CA ASP A 26 -17.68 -3.91 2.74
C ASP A 26 -16.77 -4.53 3.79
N VAL A 27 -15.50 -4.13 3.86
CA VAL A 27 -14.54 -4.66 4.84
C VAL A 27 -14.87 -4.20 6.26
N GLU A 28 -15.19 -2.91 6.43
CA GLU A 28 -15.47 -2.33 7.73
C GLU A 28 -16.92 -2.54 8.19
N LYS A 29 -17.79 -3.08 7.31
CA LYS A 29 -19.23 -3.29 7.57
C LYS A 29 -19.89 -2.03 8.14
N VAL A 30 -19.57 -0.88 7.54
CA VAL A 30 -20.08 0.41 7.99
C VAL A 30 -21.57 0.51 7.71
N ASP A 31 -22.33 0.94 8.71
CA ASP A 31 -23.75 1.29 8.54
C ASP A 31 -23.88 2.44 7.52
N PRO A 32 -24.61 2.24 6.40
CA PRO A 32 -24.78 3.28 5.39
C PRO A 32 -25.46 4.55 5.93
N ASP A 33 -26.28 4.45 6.97
CA ASP A 33 -26.97 5.58 7.57
C ASP A 33 -26.08 6.37 8.53
N ARG A 34 -24.92 5.82 8.92
CA ARG A 34 -23.98 6.51 9.81
C ARG A 34 -23.43 7.77 9.12
N ILE A 35 -23.25 8.83 9.92
CA ILE A 35 -22.66 10.09 9.45
C ILE A 35 -21.17 9.88 9.19
N PHE A 36 -20.73 10.22 7.98
CA PHE A 36 -19.33 10.28 7.60
C PHE A 36 -18.72 11.64 7.96
N THR A 37 -19.40 12.73 7.57
CA THR A 37 -19.01 14.09 7.96
C THR A 37 -20.23 14.99 8.08
N GLN A 38 -20.12 16.01 8.92
CA GLN A 38 -21.11 17.08 9.08
C GLN A 38 -20.39 18.42 9.08
N MET A 39 -20.78 19.32 8.18
CA MET A 39 -20.25 20.68 8.07
C MET A 39 -21.42 21.67 8.07
N GLY A 40 -21.65 22.31 9.22
CA GLY A 40 -22.85 23.13 9.43
C GLY A 40 -24.12 22.28 9.25
N ASP A 41 -24.98 22.71 8.33
CA ASP A 41 -26.24 22.01 8.01
C ASP A 41 -26.05 20.86 7.00
N GLN A 42 -24.87 20.73 6.39
CA GLN A 42 -24.60 19.66 5.44
C GLN A 42 -24.18 18.39 6.17
N VAL A 43 -24.97 17.34 6.01
CA VAL A 43 -24.67 15.99 6.50
C VAL A 43 -24.37 15.08 5.32
N ILE A 44 -23.25 14.37 5.36
CA ILE A 44 -22.90 13.33 4.39
C ILE A 44 -22.82 12.01 5.15
N ARG A 45 -23.57 11.01 4.70
CA ARG A 45 -23.57 9.66 5.26
C ARG A 45 -22.65 8.75 4.48
N TYR A 46 -22.31 7.61 5.06
CA TYR A 46 -21.48 6.60 4.38
C TYR A 46 -22.14 6.06 3.11
N GLY A 47 -23.46 5.91 3.10
CA GLY A 47 -24.22 5.51 1.90
C GLY A 47 -24.15 6.52 0.75
N ASP A 48 -23.88 7.79 1.03
CA ASP A 48 -23.85 8.86 0.02
C ASP A 48 -22.53 8.93 -0.76
N LEU A 49 -21.46 8.31 -0.24
CA LEU A 49 -20.10 8.53 -0.73
C LEU A 49 -19.91 8.12 -2.20
N VAL A 50 -20.53 7.01 -2.62
CA VAL A 50 -20.47 6.54 -4.02
C VAL A 50 -21.19 7.51 -4.95
N ALA A 51 -22.39 7.95 -4.59
CA ALA A 51 -23.16 8.89 -5.40
C ALA A 51 -22.43 10.24 -5.55
N ARG A 52 -21.73 10.70 -4.50
CA ARG A 52 -20.94 11.93 -4.54
C ARG A 52 -19.77 11.86 -5.52
N LEU A 53 -19.13 10.70 -5.62
CA LEU A 53 -18.07 10.43 -6.60
C LEU A 53 -18.64 10.40 -8.02
N GLU A 54 -19.76 9.72 -8.24
CA GLU A 54 -20.42 9.61 -9.55
C GLU A 54 -20.88 10.98 -10.09
N GLN A 55 -21.35 11.88 -9.22
CA GLN A 55 -21.87 13.19 -9.60
C GLN A 55 -20.79 14.27 -9.80
N ASP A 56 -19.51 13.94 -9.64
CA ASP A 56 -18.36 14.89 -9.72
C ASP A 56 -18.56 16.17 -8.89
N THR A 57 -19.23 16.04 -7.74
CA THR A 57 -19.44 17.14 -6.80
C THR A 57 -18.10 17.61 -6.20
N LEU A 58 -18.05 18.82 -5.64
CA LEU A 58 -16.85 19.30 -4.93
C LEU A 58 -16.42 18.31 -3.83
N ASP A 59 -17.39 17.79 -3.06
CA ASP A 59 -17.16 16.76 -2.05
C ASP A 59 -16.61 15.47 -2.67
N GLY A 60 -17.12 15.06 -3.84
CA GLY A 60 -16.61 13.93 -4.61
C GLY A 60 -15.16 14.11 -5.05
N LYS A 61 -14.78 15.31 -5.52
CA LYS A 61 -13.40 15.65 -5.89
C LYS A 61 -12.46 15.58 -4.68
N LEU A 62 -12.88 16.13 -3.54
CA LEU A 62 -12.13 16.05 -2.30
C LEU A 62 -11.98 14.61 -1.82
N LEU A 63 -13.04 13.80 -1.91
CA LEU A 63 -13.00 12.38 -1.55
C LEU A 63 -12.03 11.61 -2.46
N ARG A 64 -12.09 11.82 -3.78
CA ARG A 64 -11.17 11.21 -4.75
C ARG A 64 -9.72 11.58 -4.48
N TYR A 65 -9.46 12.84 -4.15
CA TYR A 65 -8.13 13.30 -3.75
C TYR A 65 -7.64 12.59 -2.48
N ALA A 66 -8.48 12.53 -1.44
CA ALA A 66 -8.14 11.87 -0.19
C ALA A 66 -7.82 10.37 -0.40
N ILE A 67 -8.59 9.69 -1.26
CA ILE A 67 -8.35 8.30 -1.65
C ILE A 67 -7.00 8.16 -2.38
N SER A 68 -6.73 9.04 -3.34
CA SER A 68 -5.47 9.04 -4.10
C SER A 68 -4.27 9.18 -3.16
N ARG A 69 -4.35 10.12 -2.22
CA ARG A 69 -3.33 10.31 -1.19
C ARG A 69 -3.16 9.11 -0.28
N GLY A 70 -4.26 8.50 0.17
CA GLY A 70 -4.23 7.27 0.96
C GLY A 70 -3.49 6.13 0.26
N ARG A 71 -3.68 5.95 -1.05
CA ARG A 71 -2.96 4.94 -1.84
C ARG A 71 -1.45 5.19 -1.92
N ILE A 72 -1.04 6.43 -2.15
CA ILE A 72 0.39 6.80 -2.19
C ILE A 72 1.03 6.51 -0.83
N MET A 73 0.43 6.98 0.26
CA MET A 73 0.96 6.76 1.61
C MET A 73 1.05 5.28 1.97
N LYS A 74 0.05 4.46 1.59
CA LYS A 74 0.08 3.00 1.80
C LYS A 74 1.23 2.34 1.02
N THR A 75 1.48 2.80 -0.20
CA THR A 75 2.55 2.29 -1.06
C THR A 75 3.93 2.64 -0.49
N GLU A 76 4.13 3.89 -0.10
CA GLU A 76 5.38 4.36 0.53
C GLU A 76 5.64 3.62 1.84
N ARG A 77 4.62 3.46 2.70
CA ARG A 77 4.72 2.66 3.91
C ARG A 77 5.13 1.22 3.63
N SER A 78 4.52 0.58 2.62
CA SER A 78 4.85 -0.79 2.25
C SER A 78 6.29 -0.92 1.75
N ARG A 79 6.76 0.03 0.94
CA ARG A 79 8.16 0.11 0.48
C ARG A 79 9.12 0.29 1.66
N ALA A 80 8.82 1.22 2.58
CA ALA A 80 9.64 1.46 3.76
C ALA A 80 9.77 0.20 4.65
N LEU A 81 8.67 -0.53 4.84
CA LEU A 81 8.69 -1.80 5.57
C LEU A 81 9.53 -2.87 4.85
N GLN A 82 9.46 -2.97 3.53
CA GLN A 82 10.29 -3.90 2.76
C GLN A 82 11.79 -3.57 2.88
N HIS A 83 12.17 -2.29 2.82
CA HIS A 83 13.55 -1.88 3.06
C HIS A 83 14.03 -2.24 4.47
N LEU A 84 13.19 -2.03 5.48
CA LEU A 84 13.53 -2.38 6.86
C LEU A 84 13.75 -3.90 7.01
N LEU A 85 12.90 -4.73 6.39
CA LEU A 85 13.06 -6.18 6.39
C LEU A 85 14.34 -6.64 5.66
N GLN A 86 14.73 -5.98 4.56
CA GLN A 86 15.98 -6.27 3.87
C GLN A 86 17.21 -5.90 4.72
N ILE A 87 17.14 -4.81 5.49
CA ILE A 87 18.23 -4.40 6.40
C ILE A 87 18.34 -5.35 7.61
N ALA A 88 17.22 -5.91 8.08
CA ALA A 88 17.18 -6.79 9.25
C ALA A 88 17.61 -8.24 8.96
N LEU A 89 17.79 -8.64 7.70
CA LEU A 89 18.26 -9.96 7.33
C LEU A 89 19.79 -9.93 7.18
N PRO A 90 20.58 -10.50 8.11
CA PRO A 90 22.02 -10.62 7.89
C PRO A 90 22.24 -11.51 6.66
N PRO A 91 23.22 -11.20 5.78
CA PRO A 91 23.63 -12.14 4.75
C PRO A 91 24.02 -13.43 5.47
N ALA A 92 23.41 -14.55 5.07
CA ALA A 92 23.84 -15.85 5.53
C ALA A 92 25.35 -15.91 5.34
N ALA A 93 26.08 -16.02 6.46
CA ALA A 93 27.52 -16.05 6.49
C ALA A 93 28.00 -17.03 5.41
N GLU A 94 28.82 -16.51 4.49
CA GLU A 94 29.60 -17.32 3.55
C GLU A 94 30.25 -18.46 4.33
N GLY A 95 29.71 -19.66 4.12
CA GLY A 95 30.23 -20.89 4.68
C GLY A 95 31.61 -21.14 4.09
N LYS A 96 32.60 -20.67 4.83
CA LYS A 96 34.02 -21.04 4.78
C LYS A 96 34.18 -22.52 4.36
N GLN A 97 34.79 -22.70 3.21
CA GLN A 97 35.43 -23.91 2.70
C GLN A 97 36.16 -24.67 3.83
N PRO A 98 35.91 -25.97 4.05
CA PRO A 98 36.91 -26.85 4.64
C PRO A 98 37.81 -27.35 3.52
N ALA A 99 39.11 -27.12 3.70
CA ALA A 99 40.17 -27.66 2.87
C ALA A 99 40.03 -29.19 2.68
N GLU A 100 40.48 -29.64 1.51
CA GLU A 100 40.67 -31.04 1.11
C GLU A 100 41.43 -31.90 2.15
N PRO A 101 41.51 -33.22 1.94
CA PRO A 101 42.74 -33.66 1.29
C PRO A 101 42.51 -34.55 0.07
N ALA A 102 43.14 -34.11 -1.01
CA ALA A 102 43.65 -34.83 -2.16
C ALA A 102 43.63 -36.37 -2.03
N SER A 103 42.83 -36.99 -2.88
CA SER A 103 43.02 -38.36 -3.31
C SER A 103 44.29 -38.41 -4.18
N SER A 104 45.39 -38.93 -3.61
CA SER A 104 46.65 -39.15 -4.33
C SER A 104 46.99 -40.64 -4.31
N ASP A 105 47.04 -41.22 -5.50
CA ASP A 105 47.48 -42.58 -5.80
C ASP A 105 48.93 -42.87 -5.36
N GLY A 106 49.18 -44.12 -4.98
CA GLY A 106 50.40 -44.85 -5.36
C GLY A 106 51.51 -45.06 -4.32
N THR A 107 51.85 -46.34 -4.11
CA THR A 107 53.19 -46.92 -3.83
C THR A 107 53.35 -47.70 -2.50
N THR A 108 53.56 -49.00 -2.67
CA THR A 108 54.01 -50.07 -1.75
C THR A 108 55.34 -49.75 -1.05
N PRO A 109 55.67 -50.40 0.10
CA PRO A 109 56.53 -51.60 -0.03
C PRO A 109 56.31 -52.72 1.02
N ALA A 110 56.63 -53.93 0.56
CA ALA A 110 57.34 -55.04 1.21
C ALA A 110 56.91 -55.62 2.58
N ALA A 111 56.56 -56.91 2.54
CA ALA A 111 57.09 -57.95 3.43
C ALA A 111 57.30 -59.24 2.60
#